data_AF-A0A536VWL8-F1
#
_entry.id   AF-A0A536VWL8-F1
#
_cell.length_a   1.000
_cell.length_b   1.000
_cell.length_c   1.000
_cell.angle_alpha   90.00
_cell.angle_beta   90.00
_cell.angle_gamma   90.00
#
_symmetry.space_group_name_H-M   'P 1'
#
loop_
_entity.id
_entity.type
_entity.pdbx_description
1 polymer ?
#
loop_
_entity_poly.entity_id
_entity_poly.type
_entity_poly.pdbx_seq_one_letter_code
_entity_poly.pdbx_strand_id
1 'polypeptide(L)'
;MATVRKPAAKMDAIAMLIADHKKVQKAFKDFEKLKEGGSKRGRSDIVRQTCADLTVHTMIEEEIFYPAARKAIKDMDVMDEATVEHAGAKELIAQLESMQPGDDLYDAKFTVLGESVNHHIREEQNEMFPKVRKTKLDLNALAEQMAQRKAELESQISAGDGADREKRGMGSARSRASTSPQY
;
A
#
# COMPACT_ATOMS: atom_id res chain seq x y z
N MET A 1 25.81 38.61 13.33
CA MET A 1 24.62 37.85 13.75
C MET A 1 24.59 36.57 12.94
N ALA A 2 24.89 35.42 13.54
CA ALA A 2 24.84 34.13 12.85
C ALA A 2 23.37 33.67 12.77
N THR A 3 22.87 33.50 11.55
CA THR A 3 21.56 32.90 11.29
C THR A 3 21.65 31.41 11.62
N VAL A 4 21.04 31.00 12.74
CA VAL A 4 20.86 29.58 13.07
C VAL A 4 19.92 28.99 12.03
N ARG A 5 20.45 28.09 11.20
CA ARG A 5 19.66 27.31 10.25
C ARG A 5 18.72 26.40 11.05
N LYS A 6 17.40 26.56 10.87
CA LYS A 6 16.38 25.65 11.41
C LYS A 6 16.74 24.23 10.96
N PRO A 7 16.90 23.24 11.87
CA PRO A 7 17.16 21.87 11.46
C PRO A 7 16.02 21.43 10.53
N ALA A 8 16.37 20.75 9.43
CA ALA A 8 15.37 20.09 8.60
C ALA A 8 14.50 19.23 9.53
N ALA A 9 13.18 19.36 9.44
CA ALA A 9 12.29 18.54 10.23
C ALA A 9 12.64 17.08 9.95
N LYS A 10 13.13 16.35 10.96
CA LYS A 10 13.37 14.92 10.85
C LYS A 10 12.06 14.27 10.37
N MET A 11 12.17 13.38 9.39
CA MET A 11 11.04 12.59 8.91
C MET A 11 10.67 11.60 10.02
N ASP A 12 9.73 11.97 10.87
CA ASP A 12 9.24 11.08 11.93
C ASP A 12 8.22 10.07 11.40
N ALA A 13 7.81 9.13 12.26
CA ALA A 13 6.94 8.01 11.90
C ALA A 13 5.66 8.44 11.17
N ILE A 14 4.95 9.45 11.70
CA ILE A 14 3.72 9.97 11.08
C ILE A 14 4.03 10.67 9.76
N ALA A 15 5.15 11.40 9.66
CA ALA A 15 5.55 12.01 8.39
C ALA A 15 5.84 10.95 7.32
N MET A 16 6.43 9.81 7.70
CA MET A 16 6.60 8.62 6.85
C MET A 16 5.26 8.05 6.38
N LEU A 17 4.31 7.80 7.28
CA LEU A 17 2.98 7.28 6.90
C LEU A 17 2.25 8.23 5.96
N ILE A 18 2.28 9.54 6.24
CA ILE A 18 1.70 10.56 5.35
C ILE A 18 2.35 10.57 3.95
N ALA A 19 3.65 10.27 3.85
CA ALA A 19 4.30 10.16 2.56
C ALA A 19 3.81 8.94 1.77
N ASP A 20 3.60 7.81 2.45
CA ASP A 20 3.01 6.60 1.86
C ASP A 20 1.57 6.85 1.44
N HIS A 21 0.76 7.50 2.28
CA HIS A 21 -0.60 7.94 1.93
C HIS A 21 -0.62 8.74 0.64
N LYS A 22 0.25 9.75 0.52
CA LYS A 22 0.33 10.57 -0.70
C LYS A 22 0.70 9.76 -1.93
N LYS A 23 1.59 8.77 -1.79
CA LYS A 23 2.00 7.88 -2.88
C LYS A 23 0.81 7.06 -3.38
N VAL A 24 0.09 6.38 -2.49
CA VAL A 24 -1.05 5.52 -2.86
C VAL A 24 -2.25 6.33 -3.36
N GLN A 25 -2.53 7.48 -2.75
CA GLN A 25 -3.58 8.39 -3.22
C GLN A 25 -3.30 8.91 -4.64
N LYS A 26 -2.03 9.18 -4.97
CA LYS A 26 -1.64 9.55 -6.33
C LYS A 26 -1.84 8.38 -7.29
N ALA A 27 -1.47 7.16 -6.89
CA ALA A 27 -1.64 5.96 -7.70
C ALA A 27 -3.12 5.71 -8.06
N PHE A 28 -4.04 5.83 -7.11
CA PHE A 28 -5.49 5.73 -7.39
C PHE A 28 -5.97 6.79 -8.38
N LYS A 29 -5.52 8.05 -8.24
CA LYS A 29 -5.87 9.12 -9.19
C LYS A 29 -5.32 8.86 -10.60
N ASP A 30 -4.10 8.36 -10.69
CA ASP A 30 -3.48 8.05 -11.98
C ASP A 30 -4.17 6.85 -12.65
N PHE A 31 -4.62 5.87 -11.87
CA PHE A 31 -5.42 4.76 -12.36
C PHE A 31 -6.75 5.23 -12.98
N GLU A 32 -7.49 6.10 -12.29
CA GLU A 32 -8.76 6.63 -12.82
C GLU A 32 -8.56 7.41 -14.13
N LYS A 33 -7.50 8.23 -14.23
CA LYS A 33 -7.15 8.90 -15.50
C LYS A 33 -6.87 7.92 -16.63
N LEU A 34 -6.27 6.76 -16.33
CA LEU A 34 -6.02 5.74 -17.34
C LEU A 34 -7.26 4.93 -17.72
N LYS A 35 -8.34 4.94 -16.91
CA LYS A 35 -9.65 4.36 -17.33
C LYS A 35 -10.29 5.16 -18.46
N GLU A 36 -10.05 6.47 -18.52
CA GLU A 36 -10.54 7.39 -19.55
C GLU A 36 -9.72 7.32 -20.86
N GLY A 37 -9.44 6.10 -21.37
CA GLY A 37 -8.77 5.89 -22.66
C GLY A 37 -7.25 5.61 -22.59
N GLY A 38 -6.73 5.25 -21.41
CA GLY A 38 -5.32 4.93 -21.19
C GLY A 38 -4.94 3.46 -21.46
N SER A 39 -3.64 3.17 -21.31
CA SER A 39 -3.07 1.83 -21.55
C SER A 39 -3.50 0.80 -20.50
N LYS A 40 -4.09 -0.32 -20.95
CA LYS A 40 -4.41 -1.48 -20.09
C LYS A 40 -3.19 -1.98 -19.30
N ARG A 41 -2.00 -1.97 -19.92
CA ARG A 41 -0.74 -2.35 -19.27
C ARG A 41 -0.38 -1.37 -18.15
N GLY A 42 -0.49 -0.06 -18.42
CA GLY A 42 -0.23 0.98 -17.42
C GLY A 42 -1.14 0.87 -16.20
N ARG A 43 -2.43 0.56 -16.40
CA ARG A 43 -3.36 0.30 -15.28
C ARG A 43 -2.93 -0.90 -14.45
N SER A 44 -2.57 -2.00 -15.09
CA SER A 44 -2.10 -3.21 -14.40
C SER A 44 -0.81 -2.99 -13.60
N ASP A 45 0.13 -2.20 -14.12
CA ASP A 45 1.35 -1.82 -13.41
C ASP A 45 1.03 -1.00 -12.15
N ILE A 46 0.10 -0.04 -12.25
CA ILE A 46 -0.37 0.74 -11.09
C ILE A 46 -1.02 -0.16 -10.04
N VAL A 47 -1.92 -1.07 -10.44
CA VAL A 47 -2.59 -1.97 -9.48
C VAL A 47 -1.57 -2.81 -8.72
N ARG A 48 -0.65 -3.48 -9.43
CA ARG A 48 0.40 -4.29 -8.80
C ARG A 48 1.25 -3.47 -7.82
N GLN A 49 1.76 -2.32 -8.25
CA GLN A 49 2.60 -1.50 -7.40
C GLN A 49 1.85 -0.99 -6.18
N THR A 50 0.59 -0.58 -6.33
CA THR A 50 -0.24 -0.09 -5.23
C THR A 50 -0.56 -1.19 -4.22
N CYS A 51 -0.82 -2.43 -4.68
CA CYS A 51 -1.02 -3.58 -3.80
C CYS A 51 0.23 -3.88 -2.97
N ALA A 52 1.41 -3.87 -3.60
CA ALA A 52 2.68 -4.04 -2.90
C ALA A 52 2.94 -2.91 -1.88
N ASP A 53 2.72 -1.65 -2.29
CA ASP A 53 2.90 -0.48 -1.41
C ASP A 53 1.97 -0.54 -0.18
N LEU A 54 0.69 -0.87 -0.38
CA LEU A 54 -0.28 -1.00 0.71
C LEU A 54 0.02 -2.20 1.62
N THR A 55 0.52 -3.30 1.07
CA THR A 55 0.94 -4.46 1.87
C THR A 55 2.07 -4.05 2.81
N VAL A 56 3.11 -3.39 2.30
CA VAL A 56 4.22 -2.90 3.13
C VAL A 56 3.74 -1.89 4.18
N HIS A 57 2.90 -0.94 3.76
CA HIS A 57 2.38 0.11 4.63
C HIS A 57 1.55 -0.44 5.80
N THR A 58 0.58 -1.29 5.51
CA THR A 58 -0.26 -1.92 6.56
C THR A 58 0.56 -2.79 7.51
N MET A 59 1.59 -3.49 7.01
CA MET A 59 2.50 -4.27 7.87
C MET A 59 3.30 -3.38 8.84
N ILE A 60 3.90 -2.28 8.38
CA ILE A 60 4.66 -1.40 9.28
C ILE A 60 3.76 -0.69 10.31
N GLU A 61 2.51 -0.43 9.95
CA GLU A 61 1.53 0.11 10.89
C GLU A 61 1.14 -0.91 11.94
N GLU A 62 0.72 -2.11 11.54
CA GLU A 62 0.26 -3.16 12.43
C GLU A 62 1.36 -3.73 13.32
N GLU A 63 2.58 -3.87 12.81
CA GLU A 63 3.70 -4.44 13.56
C GLU A 63 4.35 -3.43 14.52
N ILE A 64 4.35 -2.13 14.18
CA ILE A 64 5.16 -1.12 14.88
C ILE A 64 4.33 0.08 15.35
N PHE A 65 3.64 0.76 14.43
CA PHE A 65 2.96 2.02 14.76
C PHE A 65 1.74 1.83 15.67
N TYR A 66 0.79 0.96 15.30
CA TYR A 66 -0.44 0.71 16.04
C TYR A 66 -0.21 0.16 17.45
N PRO A 67 0.69 -0.81 17.70
CA PRO A 67 0.98 -1.25 19.07
C PRO A 67 1.47 -0.12 19.96
N ALA A 68 2.26 0.81 19.41
CA ALA A 68 2.74 1.97 20.14
C ALA A 68 1.65 3.04 20.32
N ALA A 69 0.85 3.31 19.28
CA ALA A 69 -0.27 4.24 19.31
C ALA A 69 -1.33 3.81 20.33
N ARG A 70 -1.76 2.54 20.31
CA ARG A 70 -2.73 1.96 21.28
C ARG A 70 -2.30 2.10 22.73
N LYS A 71 -0.99 2.00 23.01
CA LYS A 71 -0.44 2.21 24.36
C LYS A 71 -0.45 3.69 24.77
N ALA A 72 -0.34 4.60 23.79
CA ALA A 72 -0.16 6.02 24.03
C ALA A 72 -1.47 6.82 24.05
N ILE A 73 -2.49 6.40 23.28
CA ILE A 73 -3.80 7.06 23.21
C ILE A 73 -4.88 6.27 23.95
N LYS A 74 -5.90 6.96 24.46
CA LYS A 74 -7.03 6.35 25.19
C LYS A 74 -8.27 6.12 24.32
N ASP A 75 -8.15 6.37 23.03
CA ASP A 75 -9.24 6.31 22.07
C ASP A 75 -9.14 5.00 21.29
N MET A 76 -9.93 4.02 21.70
CA MET A 76 -9.88 2.67 21.13
C MET A 76 -10.75 2.53 19.89
N ASP A 77 -11.81 3.33 19.75
CA ASP A 77 -12.74 3.24 18.63
C ASP A 77 -12.01 3.49 17.30
N VAL A 78 -11.26 4.61 17.19
CA VAL A 78 -10.47 4.93 15.97
C VAL A 78 -9.40 3.88 15.66
N MET A 79 -8.88 3.19 16.68
CA MET A 79 -7.87 2.15 16.49
C MET A 79 -8.52 0.82 16.03
N ASP A 80 -9.70 0.53 16.54
CA ASP A 80 -10.46 -0.69 16.22
C ASP A 80 -11.06 -0.58 14.82
N GLU A 81 -11.59 0.59 14.45
CA GLU A 81 -12.00 0.90 13.08
C GLU A 81 -10.84 0.69 12.10
N ALA A 82 -9.69 1.31 12.34
CA ALA A 82 -8.48 1.13 11.53
C ALA A 82 -8.08 -0.36 11.35
N THR A 83 -8.24 -1.17 12.40
CA THR A 83 -7.93 -2.61 12.35
C THR A 83 -8.90 -3.36 11.41
N VAL A 84 -10.19 -3.03 11.45
CA VAL A 84 -11.21 -3.63 10.59
C VAL A 84 -11.04 -3.18 9.14
N GLU A 85 -10.77 -1.89 8.92
CA GLU A 85 -10.51 -1.33 7.59
C GLU A 85 -9.28 -1.97 6.94
N HIS A 86 -8.19 -2.17 7.68
CA HIS A 86 -7.01 -2.89 7.20
C HIS A 86 -7.33 -4.32 6.77
N ALA A 87 -8.14 -5.05 7.53
CA ALA A 87 -8.55 -6.40 7.15
C ALA A 87 -9.32 -6.39 5.82
N GLY A 88 -10.24 -5.44 5.63
CA GLY A 88 -10.97 -5.27 4.37
C GLY A 88 -10.08 -4.89 3.19
N ALA A 89 -9.13 -3.98 3.40
CA ALA A 89 -8.16 -3.59 2.37
C ALA A 89 -7.27 -4.77 1.95
N LYS A 90 -6.76 -5.55 2.91
CA LYS A 90 -5.93 -6.75 2.65
C LYS A 90 -6.71 -7.83 1.90
N GLU A 91 -7.98 -8.02 2.20
CA GLU A 91 -8.85 -8.95 1.45
C GLU A 91 -9.01 -8.52 -0.02
N LEU A 92 -9.25 -7.23 -0.27
CA LEU A 92 -9.32 -6.69 -1.64
C LEU A 92 -7.99 -6.83 -2.40
N ILE A 93 -6.86 -6.61 -1.71
CA ILE A 93 -5.52 -6.81 -2.27
C ILE A 93 -5.33 -8.28 -2.68
N ALA A 94 -5.61 -9.23 -1.78
CA ALA A 94 -5.47 -10.66 -2.07
C ALA A 94 -6.33 -11.09 -3.28
N GLN A 95 -7.55 -10.58 -3.37
CA GLN A 95 -8.41 -10.82 -4.53
C GLN A 95 -7.79 -10.25 -5.81
N LEU A 96 -7.31 -9.00 -5.81
CA LEU A 96 -6.67 -8.38 -6.97
C LEU A 96 -5.39 -9.09 -7.42
N GLU A 97 -4.59 -9.60 -6.49
CA GLU A 97 -3.36 -10.37 -6.77
C GLU A 97 -3.67 -11.74 -7.39
N SER A 98 -4.82 -12.33 -7.07
CA SER A 98 -5.28 -13.59 -7.66
C SER A 98 -5.89 -13.44 -9.07
N MET A 99 -6.19 -12.22 -9.51
CA MET A 99 -6.86 -11.93 -10.79
C MET A 99 -5.88 -11.61 -11.92
N GLN A 100 -6.31 -11.81 -13.17
CA GLN A 100 -5.63 -11.30 -14.34
C GLN A 100 -6.11 -9.89 -14.71
N PRO A 101 -5.22 -9.03 -15.25
CA PRO A 101 -5.63 -7.73 -15.74
C PRO A 101 -6.66 -7.86 -16.87
N GLY A 102 -7.85 -7.29 -16.65
CA GLY A 102 -8.96 -7.36 -17.60
C GLY A 102 -10.02 -8.40 -17.25
N ASP A 103 -9.83 -9.18 -16.18
CA ASP A 103 -10.89 -9.99 -15.61
C ASP A 103 -12.08 -9.11 -15.18
N ASP A 104 -13.27 -9.70 -15.19
CA ASP A 104 -14.47 -9.03 -14.70
C ASP A 104 -14.25 -8.52 -13.27
N LEU A 105 -14.71 -7.31 -13.00
CA LEU A 105 -14.57 -6.61 -11.71
C LEU A 105 -13.16 -6.21 -11.29
N TYR A 106 -12.09 -6.51 -12.07
CA TYR A 106 -10.71 -6.15 -11.70
C TYR A 106 -10.57 -4.65 -11.41
N ASP A 107 -10.98 -3.82 -12.37
CA ASP A 107 -10.91 -2.37 -12.23
C ASP A 107 -11.84 -1.86 -11.10
N ALA A 108 -13.01 -2.50 -10.93
CA ALA A 108 -13.99 -2.12 -9.92
C ALA A 108 -13.46 -2.39 -8.50
N LYS A 109 -12.85 -3.55 -8.26
CA LYS A 109 -12.21 -3.89 -6.98
C LYS A 109 -11.10 -2.90 -6.62
N PHE A 110 -10.30 -2.49 -7.60
CA PHE A 110 -9.26 -1.49 -7.36
C PHE A 110 -9.84 -0.10 -7.05
N THR A 111 -10.93 0.30 -7.71
CA THR A 111 -11.66 1.52 -7.36
C THR A 111 -12.19 1.45 -5.92
N VAL A 112 -12.84 0.34 -5.51
CA VAL A 112 -13.35 0.15 -4.13
C VAL A 112 -12.22 0.15 -3.09
N LEU A 113 -11.10 -0.50 -3.39
CA LEU A 113 -9.90 -0.45 -2.54
C LEU A 113 -9.45 1.01 -2.35
N GLY A 114 -9.42 1.79 -3.43
CA GLY A 114 -9.09 3.21 -3.37
C GLY A 114 -10.04 4.03 -2.51
N GLU A 115 -11.35 3.77 -2.58
CA GLU A 115 -12.34 4.44 -1.73
C GLU A 115 -12.13 4.11 -0.25
N SER A 116 -11.99 2.83 0.08
CA SER A 116 -11.74 2.34 1.44
C SER A 116 -10.45 2.92 2.02
N VAL A 117 -9.34 2.86 1.28
CA VAL A 117 -8.04 3.41 1.71
C VAL A 117 -8.12 4.92 1.87
N ASN A 118 -8.82 5.65 1.00
CA ASN A 118 -8.98 7.10 1.16
C ASN A 118 -9.81 7.48 2.38
N HIS A 119 -10.77 6.66 2.79
CA HIS A 119 -11.51 6.86 4.04
C HIS A 119 -10.60 6.67 5.24
N HIS A 120 -9.94 5.52 5.33
CA HIS A 120 -8.95 5.19 6.35
C HIS A 120 -7.91 6.31 6.55
N ILE A 121 -7.27 6.73 5.44
CA ILE A 121 -6.26 7.80 5.43
C ILE A 121 -6.78 9.12 6.03
N ARG A 122 -8.08 9.42 5.88
CA ARG A 122 -8.70 10.62 6.45
C ARG A 122 -8.89 10.49 7.96
N GLU A 123 -9.34 9.34 8.43
CA GLU A 123 -9.54 9.09 9.86
C GLU A 123 -8.21 9.11 10.60
N GLU A 124 -7.20 8.44 10.07
CA GLU A 124 -5.87 8.47 10.67
C GLU A 124 -5.30 9.89 10.74
N GLN A 125 -5.30 10.63 9.63
CA GLN A 125 -4.67 11.95 9.59
C GLN A 125 -5.42 13.03 10.38
N ASN A 126 -6.75 12.94 10.45
CA ASN A 126 -7.57 13.94 11.12
C ASN A 126 -7.86 13.60 12.59
N GLU A 127 -7.77 12.32 12.96
CA GLU A 127 -8.14 11.88 14.30
C GLU A 127 -7.00 11.17 15.04
N MET A 128 -6.48 10.06 14.49
CA MET A 128 -5.48 9.25 15.19
C MET A 128 -4.14 9.98 15.34
N PHE A 129 -3.57 10.46 14.24
CA PHE A 129 -2.25 11.11 14.21
C PHE A 129 -2.22 12.37 15.10
N PRO A 130 -3.21 13.27 15.10
CA PRO A 130 -3.24 14.39 16.04
C PRO A 130 -3.30 13.95 17.51
N LYS A 131 -3.98 12.85 17.83
CA LYS A 131 -4.00 12.28 19.19
C LYS A 131 -2.62 11.72 19.55
N VAL A 132 -1.99 10.94 18.66
CA VAL A 132 -0.62 10.40 18.86
C VAL A 132 0.41 11.52 19.04
N ARG A 133 0.34 12.59 18.24
CA ARG A 133 1.23 13.77 18.33
C ARG A 133 1.19 14.48 19.68
N LYS A 134 0.08 14.39 20.43
CA LYS A 134 -0.07 14.98 21.76
C LYS A 134 0.49 14.11 22.88
N THR A 135 0.95 12.90 22.57
CA THR A 135 1.54 11.97 23.54
C THR A 135 3.04 12.20 23.70
N LYS A 136 3.68 11.44 24.59
CA LYS A 136 5.14 11.42 24.77
C LYS A 136 5.85 10.36 23.92
N LEU A 137 5.16 9.78 22.93
CA LEU A 137 5.73 8.74 22.08
C LEU A 137 6.90 9.31 21.26
N ASP A 138 8.03 8.60 21.24
CA ASP A 138 9.19 9.01 20.45
C ASP A 138 9.00 8.63 18.98
N LEU A 139 8.41 9.57 18.23
CA LEU A 139 8.07 9.36 16.82
C LEU A 139 9.30 9.31 15.91
N ASN A 140 10.47 9.79 16.36
CA ASN A 140 11.71 9.62 15.60
C ASN A 140 12.24 8.19 15.74
N ALA A 141 12.26 7.66 16.97
CA ALA A 141 12.67 6.28 17.22
C ALA A 141 11.74 5.26 16.52
N LEU A 142 10.43 5.53 16.50
CA LEU A 142 9.49 4.73 15.71
C LEU A 142 9.78 4.81 14.20
N ALA A 143 10.11 6.00 13.68
CA ALA A 143 10.44 6.16 12.26
C ALA A 143 11.66 5.31 11.87
N GLU A 144 12.68 5.25 12.73
CA GLU A 144 13.86 4.42 12.51
C GLU A 144 13.51 2.93 12.42
N GLN A 145 12.68 2.43 13.35
CA GLN A 145 12.20 1.03 13.32
C GLN A 145 11.36 0.73 12.07
N MET A 146 10.42 1.62 11.74
CA MET A 146 9.56 1.48 10.57
C MET A 146 10.36 1.53 9.28
N ALA A 147 11.37 2.40 9.18
CA ALA A 147 12.21 2.52 8.00
C ALA A 147 13.03 1.24 7.76
N GLN A 148 13.59 0.67 8.83
CA GLN A 148 14.29 -0.60 8.75
C GLN A 148 13.35 -1.72 8.29
N ARG A 149 12.18 -1.85 8.94
CA ARG A 149 11.22 -2.90 8.62
C ARG A 149 10.68 -2.77 7.19
N LYS A 150 10.41 -1.55 6.75
CA LYS A 150 10.00 -1.23 5.38
C LYS A 150 11.04 -1.69 4.37
N ALA A 151 12.31 -1.37 4.59
CA ALA A 151 13.40 -1.79 3.69
C ALA A 151 13.53 -3.32 3.59
N GLU A 152 13.35 -4.03 4.71
CA GLU A 152 13.33 -5.50 4.72
C GLU A 152 12.16 -6.07 3.91
N LEU A 153 10.95 -5.51 4.08
CA LEU A 153 9.75 -5.93 3.36
C LEU A 153 9.85 -5.67 1.85
N GLU A 154 10.29 -4.48 1.45
CA GLU A 154 10.48 -4.11 0.05
C GLU A 154 11.50 -5.03 -0.63
N SER A 155 12.57 -5.40 0.07
CA SER A 155 13.55 -6.39 -0.39
C SER A 155 12.91 -7.77 -0.62
N GLN A 156 12.13 -8.27 0.35
CA GLN A 156 11.44 -9.57 0.25
C GLN A 156 10.45 -9.62 -0.91
N ILE A 157 9.64 -8.57 -1.09
CA ILE A 157 8.67 -8.48 -2.18
C ILE A 157 9.40 -8.46 -3.53
N SER A 158 10.47 -7.66 -3.66
CA SER A 158 11.24 -7.60 -4.91
C SER A 158 11.89 -8.94 -5.29
N ALA A 159 12.34 -9.72 -4.29
CA ALA A 159 12.89 -11.05 -4.50
C ALA A 159 11.81 -12.06 -4.91
N GLY A 160 10.61 -11.99 -4.32
CA GLY A 160 9.46 -12.82 -4.68
C GLY A 160 8.93 -12.54 -6.09
N ASP A 161 8.81 -11.26 -6.46
CA ASP A 161 8.34 -10.82 -7.79
C ASP A 161 9.30 -11.26 -8.90
N GLY A 162 10.61 -11.30 -8.60
CA GLY A 162 11.64 -11.82 -9.51
C GLY A 162 11.48 -13.31 -9.80
N ALA A 163 11.20 -14.12 -8.78
CA ALA A 163 11.02 -15.57 -8.91
C ALA A 163 9.72 -15.91 -9.70
N ASP A 164 8.65 -15.15 -9.51
CA ASP A 164 7.39 -15.35 -10.23
C ASP A 164 7.45 -14.89 -11.69
N ARG A 165 8.23 -13.85 -12.01
CA ARG A 165 8.51 -13.45 -13.40
C ARG A 165 9.28 -14.53 -14.16
N GLU A 166 10.25 -15.19 -13.53
CA GLU A 166 11.01 -16.29 -14.14
C GLU A 166 10.12 -17.49 -14.47
N LYS A 167 9.21 -17.87 -13.55
CA LYS A 167 8.23 -18.94 -13.79
C LYS A 167 7.22 -18.60 -14.89
N ARG A 168 6.74 -17.36 -14.95
CA ARG A 168 5.82 -16.88 -16.01
C ARG A 168 6.50 -16.83 -17.39
N GLY A 169 7.80 -16.52 -17.44
CA GLY A 169 8.60 -16.56 -18.67
C GLY A 169 8.75 -17.97 -19.27
N MET A 170 8.76 -19.02 -18.43
CA MET A 170 8.90 -20.42 -18.87
C MET A 170 7.56 -21.05 -19.34
N GLY A 171 6.41 -20.50 -18.92
CA GLY A 171 5.08 -21.05 -19.20
C GLY A 171 4.49 -20.73 -20.60
N SER A 172 5.08 -19.80 -21.36
CA SER A 172 4.53 -19.36 -22.65
C SER A 172 4.97 -20.22 -23.86
N ALA A 173 5.79 -21.25 -23.67
CA ALA A 173 6.40 -22.01 -24.78
C ALA A 173 5.69 -23.32 -25.18
N ARG A 174 4.53 -23.66 -24.61
CA ARG A 174 3.79 -24.88 -25.00
C ARG A 174 2.29 -24.65 -25.17
N SER A 175 1.89 -24.16 -26.35
CA SER A 175 0.70 -24.66 -27.04
C SER A 175 0.72 -24.24 -28.51
N ARG A 176 1.35 -25.06 -29.35
CA ARG A 176 1.10 -25.11 -30.80
C ARG A 176 1.31 -26.54 -31.27
N ALA A 177 0.25 -27.35 -31.20
CA ALA A 177 0.05 -28.50 -32.08
C ALA A 177 -1.36 -29.07 -31.86
N SER A 178 -2.24 -28.92 -32.85
CA SER A 178 -3.15 -29.98 -33.28
C SER A 178 -3.85 -29.55 -34.56
N THR A 179 -3.26 -29.96 -35.68
CA THR A 179 -3.81 -29.99 -37.04
C THR A 179 -4.96 -31.01 -37.11
N SER A 180 -6.11 -30.65 -37.68
CA SER A 180 -6.68 -31.20 -38.94
C SER A 180 -8.04 -31.90 -38.70
N PRO A 181 -8.84 -32.25 -39.73
CA PRO A 181 -9.16 -31.51 -40.96
C PRO A 181 -10.69 -31.40 -41.19
N GLN A 182 -11.03 -30.63 -42.22
CA GLN A 182 -12.37 -30.47 -42.78
C GLN A 182 -13.00 -31.80 -43.23
N TYR A 183 -14.32 -31.91 -43.05
CA TYR A 183 -15.26 -32.50 -44.01
C TYR A 183 -16.51 -31.63 -44.06
#